data_AF-A0A8T3QJI3-F1
#
_entry.id   AF-A0A8T3QJI3-F1
#
_cell.length_a   1.000
_cell.length_b   1.000
_cell.length_c   1.000
_cell.angle_alpha   90.00
_cell.angle_beta   90.00
_cell.angle_gamma   90.00
#
_symmetry.space_group_name_H-M   'P 1'
#
loop_
_entity.id
_entity.type
_entity.pdbx_description
1 polymer ?
#
loop_
_entity_poly.entity_id
_entity_poly.type
_entity_poly.pdbx_seq_one_letter_code
_entity_poly.pdbx_strand_id
1 'polypeptide(L)'
;MTADPARRITPVVRVAPAKLNLTLAVVGRRPDGYHTLHSVMAPLALADRLSLTPDPSPDARDSLRVEGFDAGPLAGNLVLRAVDATRRALRAHAAEPPPALAIRLDKRIPVAAGLAGGSSDAA
;
A
#
# COMPACT_ATOMS: atom_id res chain seq x y z
N MET A 1 17.36 -13.33 28.36
CA MET A 1 15.89 -13.28 28.22
C MET A 1 15.56 -13.67 26.78
N THR A 2 15.44 -14.98 26.54
CA THR A 2 15.25 -15.56 25.21
C THR A 2 13.81 -15.32 24.77
N ALA A 3 13.61 -14.51 23.73
CA ALA A 3 12.31 -14.33 23.11
C ALA A 3 11.82 -15.68 22.54
N ASP A 4 10.59 -16.06 22.88
CA ASP A 4 9.94 -17.29 22.45
C ASP A 4 9.79 -17.30 20.91
N PRO A 5 10.45 -18.23 20.19
CA PRO A 5 10.37 -18.31 18.72
C PRO A 5 9.00 -18.76 18.20
N ALA A 6 8.06 -19.14 19.07
CA ALA A 6 6.76 -19.67 18.70
C ALA A 6 5.60 -18.66 18.75
N ARG A 7 5.85 -17.39 19.11
CA ARG A 7 4.80 -16.36 19.02
C ARG A 7 4.57 -15.98 17.55
N ARG A 8 3.85 -16.84 16.83
CA ARG A 8 3.37 -16.58 15.46
C ARG A 8 2.48 -15.35 15.51
N ILE A 9 3.05 -14.19 15.20
CA ILE A 9 2.28 -12.98 15.00
C ILE A 9 1.42 -13.24 13.76
N THR A 10 0.11 -13.29 13.95
CA THR A 10 -0.81 -13.50 12.84
C THR A 10 -0.75 -12.27 11.93
N PRO A 11 -0.59 -12.44 10.60
CA PRO A 11 -0.55 -11.30 9.70
C PRO A 11 -1.83 -10.48 9.78
N VAL A 12 -1.69 -9.16 9.77
CA VAL A 12 -2.82 -8.27 9.54
C VAL A 12 -3.15 -8.33 8.06
N VAL A 13 -4.37 -8.74 7.74
CA VAL A 13 -4.85 -8.82 6.36
C VAL A 13 -5.73 -7.63 6.04
N ARG A 14 -5.51 -7.01 4.87
CA ARG A 14 -6.34 -5.93 4.33
C ARG A 14 -6.75 -6.24 2.90
N VAL A 15 -7.94 -5.78 2.56
CA VAL A 15 -8.48 -5.84 1.20
C VAL A 15 -8.38 -4.43 0.62
N ALA A 16 -7.76 -4.31 -0.56
CA ALA A 16 -7.55 -3.05 -1.25
C ALA A 16 -8.46 -3.02 -2.50
N PRO A 17 -9.68 -2.46 -2.40
CA PRO A 17 -10.64 -2.49 -3.49
C PRO A 17 -10.22 -1.60 -4.66
N ALA A 18 -10.51 -2.02 -5.88
CA ALA A 18 -10.50 -1.16 -7.06
C ALA A 18 -11.58 -0.08 -6.94
N LYS A 19 -11.48 0.94 -7.78
CA LYS A 19 -12.54 1.95 -7.94
C LYS A 19 -12.81 2.24 -9.41
N LEU A 20 -14.02 2.73 -9.67
CA LEU A 20 -14.40 3.36 -10.94
C LEU A 20 -14.67 4.85 -10.73
N ASN A 21 -14.36 5.69 -11.73
CA ASN A 21 -14.89 7.05 -11.79
C ASN A 21 -16.24 6.97 -12.51
N LEU A 22 -17.36 7.13 -11.80
CA LEU A 22 -18.69 7.16 -12.39
C LEU A 22 -18.91 8.43 -13.22
N THR A 23 -18.26 9.52 -12.81
CA THR A 23 -18.16 10.76 -13.57
C THR A 23 -16.71 11.24 -13.51
N LEU A 24 -16.27 11.94 -14.56
CA LEU A 24 -14.98 12.63 -14.57
C LEU A 24 -15.08 13.85 -15.46
N ALA A 25 -14.98 15.03 -14.87
CA ALA A 25 -15.00 16.31 -15.56
C ALA A 25 -13.71 17.09 -15.27
N VAL A 26 -13.07 17.60 -16.32
CA VAL A 26 -12.00 18.58 -16.22
C VAL A 26 -12.66 19.96 -16.13
N VAL A 27 -12.53 20.62 -14.98
CA VAL A 27 -13.21 21.90 -14.72
C VAL A 27 -12.28 23.11 -14.82
N GLY A 28 -10.99 22.88 -15.06
CA GLY A 28 -10.02 23.94 -15.26
C GLY A 28 -8.59 23.42 -15.36
N ARG A 29 -7.67 24.32 -15.74
CA ARG A 29 -6.23 24.09 -15.70
C ARG A 29 -5.61 24.96 -14.62
N ARG A 30 -4.75 24.37 -13.81
CA ARG A 30 -4.05 25.01 -12.70
C ARG A 30 -2.75 25.67 -13.18
N PRO A 31 -2.23 26.67 -12.44
CA PRO A 31 -0.94 27.31 -12.76
C PRO A 31 0.27 26.36 -12.73
N ASP A 32 0.19 25.26 -11.99
CA ASP A 32 1.24 24.23 -11.90
C ASP A 32 1.20 23.20 -13.06
N GLY A 33 0.35 23.44 -14.06
CA GLY A 33 0.24 22.58 -15.25
C GLY A 33 -0.73 21.41 -15.10
N TYR A 34 -1.28 21.14 -13.91
CA TYR A 34 -2.26 20.09 -13.69
C TYR A 34 -3.69 20.53 -14.00
N HIS A 35 -4.62 19.58 -14.00
CA HIS A 35 -6.05 19.83 -14.17
C HIS A 35 -6.81 19.77 -12.85
N THR A 36 -7.76 20.68 -12.67
CA THR A 36 -8.77 20.55 -11.61
C THR A 36 -9.84 19.58 -12.11
N LEU A 37 -10.13 18.56 -11.30
CA LEU A 37 -11.09 17.51 -11.63
C LEU A 37 -12.29 17.55 -10.68
N HIS A 38 -13.46 17.29 -11.23
CA HIS A 38 -14.67 16.94 -10.47
C HIS A 38 -15.08 15.52 -10.86
N SER A 39 -15.20 14.62 -9.88
CA SER A 39 -15.38 13.18 -10.12
C SER A 39 -16.17 12.55 -8.98
N VAL A 40 -17.04 11.60 -9.31
CA VAL A 40 -17.68 10.69 -8.35
C VAL A 40 -17.01 9.33 -8.48
N MET A 41 -16.42 8.84 -7.38
CA MET A 41 -15.71 7.55 -7.36
C MET A 41 -16.53 6.51 -6.61
N ALA A 42 -16.57 5.29 -7.13
CA ALA A 42 -17.24 4.15 -6.49
C ALA A 42 -16.27 2.96 -6.35
N PRO A 43 -16.18 2.32 -5.16
CA PRO A 43 -15.40 1.12 -4.98
C PRO A 43 -16.03 -0.07 -5.71
N LEU A 44 -15.20 -1.04 -6.08
CA LEU A 44 -15.62 -2.29 -6.71
C LEU A 44 -15.31 -3.48 -5.80
N ALA A 45 -15.99 -4.60 -6.03
CA ALA A 45 -15.69 -5.86 -5.35
C ALA A 45 -14.36 -6.49 -5.79
N LEU A 46 -13.88 -6.14 -6.99
CA LEU A 46 -12.53 -6.50 -7.44
C LEU A 46 -11.51 -5.82 -6.52
N ALA A 47 -10.65 -6.61 -5.89
CA ALA A 47 -9.72 -6.11 -4.89
C ALA A 47 -8.42 -6.91 -4.86
N ASP A 48 -7.35 -6.22 -4.50
CA ASP A 48 -6.09 -6.82 -4.09
C ASP A 48 -6.16 -7.24 -2.61
N ARG A 49 -5.24 -8.12 -2.19
CA ARG A 49 -5.12 -8.54 -0.79
C ARG A 49 -3.71 -8.34 -0.27
N LEU A 50 -3.59 -7.51 0.77
CA LEU A 50 -2.33 -7.29 1.48
C LEU A 50 -2.30 -8.11 2.77
N SER A 51 -1.16 -8.75 3.03
CA SER A 51 -0.86 -9.38 4.32
C SER A 51 0.41 -8.74 4.87
N LEU A 52 0.31 -8.14 6.06
CA LEU A 52 1.41 -7.45 6.73
C LEU A 52 1.79 -8.22 7.99
N THR A 53 3.03 -8.68 8.06
CA THR A 53 3.56 -9.42 9.21
C THR A 53 4.72 -8.65 9.81
N PRO A 54 4.68 -8.31 11.11
CA PRO A 54 5.84 -7.78 11.80
C PRO A 54 7.00 -8.78 11.80
N ASP A 55 8.19 -8.32 11.43
CA ASP A 55 9.45 -9.03 11.57
C ASP A 55 10.26 -8.36 12.69
N PRO A 56 10.32 -8.98 13.89
CA PRO A 56 11.02 -8.42 15.05
C PRO A 56 12.53 -8.66 15.01
N SER A 57 13.08 -9.25 13.96
CA SER A 57 14.52 -9.53 13.88
C SER A 57 15.32 -8.21 13.86
N PRO A 58 16.44 -8.09 14.61
CA PRO A 58 17.17 -6.83 14.74
C PRO A 58 17.62 -6.20 13.42
N ASP A 59 17.95 -7.03 12.42
CA ASP A 59 18.43 -6.60 11.10
C ASP A 59 17.34 -6.68 10.00
N ALA A 60 16.09 -6.93 10.38
CA ALA A 60 14.99 -7.03 9.42
C ALA A 60 14.75 -5.69 8.71
N ARG A 61 14.37 -5.79 7.43
CA ARG A 61 13.99 -4.66 6.59
C ARG A 61 12.60 -4.88 6.04
N ASP A 62 11.89 -3.78 5.79
CA ASP A 62 10.62 -3.86 5.08
C ASP A 62 10.82 -4.55 3.74
N SER A 63 9.99 -5.54 3.46
CA SER A 63 10.05 -6.33 2.24
C SER A 63 8.66 -6.47 1.65
N LEU A 64 8.60 -6.52 0.32
CA LEU A 64 7.37 -6.71 -0.43
C LEU A 64 7.56 -7.87 -1.40
N ARG A 65 6.70 -8.88 -1.29
CA ARG A 65 6.52 -9.92 -2.30
C ARG A 65 5.19 -9.69 -3.00
N VAL A 66 5.21 -9.66 -4.32
CA VAL A 66 4.02 -9.55 -5.16
C VAL A 66 3.76 -10.87 -5.86
N GLU A 67 2.51 -11.30 -5.87
CA GLU A 67 2.01 -12.45 -6.64
C GLU A 67 0.80 -12.00 -7.48
N GLY A 68 0.54 -12.66 -8.62
CA GLY A 68 -0.54 -12.26 -9.53
C GLY A 68 -0.06 -11.34 -10.64
N PHE A 69 -0.80 -10.27 -10.94
CA PHE A 69 -0.40 -9.30 -11.95
C PHE A 69 0.93 -8.62 -11.59
N ASP A 70 1.75 -8.35 -12.61
CA ASP A 70 2.98 -7.59 -12.45
C ASP A 70 2.67 -6.19 -11.93
N ALA A 71 3.18 -5.87 -10.73
CA ALA A 71 3.03 -4.57 -10.08
C ALA A 71 4.09 -3.55 -10.53
N GLY A 72 4.89 -3.90 -11.54
CA GLY A 72 6.04 -3.14 -11.99
C GLY A 72 7.23 -3.27 -11.03
N PRO A 73 8.28 -2.45 -11.23
CA PRO A 73 9.45 -2.46 -10.37
C PRO A 73 9.09 -2.25 -8.89
N LEU A 74 9.64 -3.07 -8.00
CA LEU A 74 9.50 -2.87 -6.56
C LEU A 74 10.09 -1.54 -6.11
N ALA A 75 11.14 -1.08 -6.81
CA ALA A 75 11.67 0.26 -6.66
C ALA A 75 10.61 1.29 -7.10
N GLY A 76 9.98 1.93 -6.12
CA GLY A 76 8.92 2.92 -6.34
C GLY A 76 7.50 2.39 -6.14
N ASN A 77 7.32 1.11 -5.79
CA ASN A 77 6.01 0.57 -5.45
C ASN A 77 5.36 1.38 -4.32
N LEU A 78 4.08 1.76 -4.50
CA LEU A 78 3.39 2.67 -3.59
C LEU A 78 3.20 2.07 -2.18
N VAL A 79 3.13 0.75 -2.03
CA VAL A 79 3.08 0.07 -0.72
C VAL A 79 4.34 0.35 0.08
N LEU A 80 5.52 0.12 -0.52
CA LEU A 80 6.80 0.38 0.17
C LEU A 80 6.98 1.87 0.46
N ARG A 81 6.54 2.76 -0.44
CA ARG A 81 6.56 4.21 -0.22
C ARG A 81 5.63 4.64 0.93
N ALA A 82 4.46 4.02 1.05
CA ALA A 82 3.52 4.29 2.14
C ALA A 82 4.07 3.82 3.50
N VAL A 83 4.70 2.64 3.54
CA VAL A 83 5.38 2.13 4.74
C VAL A 83 6.49 3.08 5.19
N ASP A 84 7.37 3.49 4.27
CA ASP A 84 8.45 4.41 4.53
C ASP A 84 7.96 5.80 4.99
N ALA A 85 6.91 6.35 4.34
CA ALA A 85 6.27 7.59 4.76
C ALA A 85 5.65 7.47 6.17
N THR A 86 4.97 6.36 6.46
CA THR A 86 4.38 6.09 7.78
C THR A 86 5.46 6.01 8.85
N ARG A 87 6.55 5.28 8.60
CA ARG A 87 7.69 5.21 9.53
C ARG A 87 8.27 6.58 9.81
N ARG A 88 8.48 7.42 8.78
CA ARG A 88 8.95 8.80 8.97
C ARG A 88 8.01 9.61 9.84
N ALA A 89 6.70 9.52 9.62
CA ALA A 89 5.71 10.22 10.43
C ALA A 89 5.72 9.75 11.89
N LEU A 90 5.88 8.44 12.13
CA LEU A 90 5.91 7.88 13.48
C LEU A 90 7.19 8.18 14.26
N ARG A 91 8.33 8.44 13.58
CA ARG A 91 9.60 8.79 14.26
C ARG A 91 9.48 9.99 15.19
N ALA A 92 8.56 10.92 14.92
CA ALA A 92 8.35 12.09 15.76
C ALA A 92 7.51 11.80 17.03
N HIS A 93 6.86 10.63 17.10
CA HIS A 93 5.84 10.32 18.11
C HIS A 93 6.06 9.01 18.87
N ALA A 94 6.93 8.13 18.40
CA ALA A 94 7.21 6.84 19.02
C ALA A 94 8.57 6.84 19.73
N ALA A 95 8.61 6.27 20.94
CA ALA A 95 9.86 6.08 21.69
C ALA A 95 10.82 5.11 20.98
N GLU A 96 10.27 4.11 20.29
CA GLU A 96 11.01 3.13 19.50
C GLU A 96 10.37 2.98 18.10
N PRO A 97 11.17 2.73 17.05
CA PRO A 97 10.63 2.46 15.74
C PRO A 97 9.84 1.14 15.74
N PRO A 98 8.72 1.05 14.98
CA PRO A 98 8.02 -0.22 14.85
C PRO A 98 8.90 -1.28 14.16
N PRO A 99 8.69 -2.58 14.43
CA PRO A 99 9.42 -3.66 13.75
C PRO A 99 9.26 -3.57 12.23
N ALA A 100 10.20 -4.17 11.49
CA ALA A 100 10.11 -4.29 10.03
C ALA A 100 8.83 -5.02 9.62
N LEU A 101 8.36 -4.84 8.38
CA LEU A 101 7.20 -5.54 7.84
C LEU A 101 7.60 -6.47 6.70
N ALA A 102 7.24 -7.75 6.84
CA ALA A 102 7.18 -8.68 5.72
C ALA A 102 5.78 -8.59 5.08
N ILE A 103 5.74 -8.02 3.87
CA ILE A 103 4.49 -7.69 3.18
C ILE A 103 4.31 -8.61 1.98
N ARG A 104 3.11 -9.17 1.86
CA ARG A 104 2.68 -9.92 0.67
C ARG A 104 1.49 -9.22 0.04
N LEU A 105 1.58 -8.97 -1.26
CA LEU A 105 0.52 -8.43 -2.10
C LEU A 105 0.07 -9.50 -3.10
N ASP A 106 -1.17 -9.98 -2.95
CA ASP A 106 -1.88 -10.74 -3.99
C ASP A 106 -2.57 -9.74 -4.91
N LYS A 107 -1.97 -9.53 -6.09
CA LYS A 107 -2.31 -8.51 -7.07
C LYS A 107 -3.28 -9.06 -8.11
N ARG A 108 -4.53 -8.65 -8.01
CA ARG A 108 -5.68 -9.03 -8.85
C ARG A 108 -6.20 -7.86 -9.68
N ILE A 109 -5.91 -6.61 -9.30
CA ILE A 109 -6.27 -5.43 -10.08
C ILE A 109 -5.18 -5.19 -11.14
N PRO A 110 -5.51 -5.18 -12.44
CA PRO A 110 -4.54 -4.89 -13.50
C PRO A 110 -3.92 -3.50 -13.33
N VAL A 111 -2.61 -3.40 -13.49
CA VAL A 111 -1.89 -2.12 -13.41
C VAL A 111 -2.28 -1.21 -14.57
N ALA A 112 -2.32 0.10 -14.30
CA ALA A 112 -2.63 1.17 -15.26
C ALA A 112 -4.01 1.07 -15.98
N ALA A 113 -4.93 0.25 -15.48
CA ALA A 113 -6.28 0.10 -16.07
C ALA A 113 -7.29 1.19 -15.66
N GLY A 114 -6.86 2.30 -15.05
CA GLY A 114 -7.76 3.35 -14.53
C GLY A 114 -8.53 2.98 -13.25
N LEU A 115 -8.25 1.80 -12.68
CA LEU A 115 -8.94 1.21 -11.52
C LEU A 115 -8.35 1.60 -10.16
N ALA A 116 -7.27 2.39 -10.16
CA ALA A 116 -6.54 2.87 -8.98
C ALA A 116 -6.09 1.78 -7.98
N GLY A 117 -5.79 0.56 -8.44
CA GLY A 117 -5.33 -0.53 -7.57
C GLY A 117 -4.09 -0.17 -6.76
N GLY A 118 -3.05 0.38 -7.39
CA GLY A 118 -1.82 0.77 -6.66
C GLY A 118 -2.01 1.87 -5.61
N SER A 119 -2.99 2.77 -5.80
CA SER A 119 -3.35 3.76 -4.78
C SER A 119 -4.11 3.13 -3.62
N SER A 120 -4.97 2.15 -3.91
CA SER A 120 -5.70 1.38 -2.90
C SER A 120 -4.75 0.50 -2.06
N ASP A 121 -3.76 -0.13 -2.69
CA ASP A 121 -2.74 -0.93 -1.98
C ASP A 121 -1.92 -0.11 -0.97
N ALA A 122 -1.74 1.18 -1.26
CA ALA A 122 -0.91 2.07 -0.46
C ALA A 122 -1.65 2.72 0.72
N ALA A 123 -2.99 2.75 0.68
CA ALA A 123 -3.85 3.36 1.68
C ALA A 123 -4.05 2.43 2.89
#